data_AF-A0A1F7XYP7-F1
#
_entry.id   AF-A0A1F7XYP7-F1
#
_cell.length_a   1.000
_cell.length_b   1.000
_cell.length_c   1.000
_cell.angle_alpha   90.00
_cell.angle_beta   90.00
_cell.angle_gamma   90.00
#
_symmetry.space_group_name_H-M   'P 1'
#
loop_
_entity.id
_entity.type
_entity.pdbx_description
1 polymer ?
#
loop_
_entity_poly.entity_id
_entity_poly.type
_entity_poly.pdbx_seq_one_letter_code
_entity_poly.pdbx_strand_id
1 'polypeptide(L)'
;MEKLYLVESLEKLQENPKKVVDLKTILVVVSTLSIIGYSLVVILFIKNSSLNENIKLSNSQLEKAKAENSQFEKELIFYKNTDLAKEVEILQLKLNNAEKNLKSTESQLNSTQNQLKNLQTNIAKIKPYLDVIDAIESLLSEGPKENNVSNVNSKVSTLGDSEVSDQWARANASIDLEKSSWSGSEISATVSLITSKILSLII
;
A
#
# COMPACT_ATOMS: atom_id res chain seq x y z
N MET A 1 -48.56 92.95 13.28
CA MET A 1 -49.84 92.83 13.99
C MET A 1 -49.90 91.65 14.98
N GLU A 2 -48.86 90.81 15.13
CA GLU A 2 -48.83 89.76 16.18
C GLU A 2 -48.38 90.26 17.56
N LYS A 3 -47.55 91.31 17.63
CA LYS A 3 -47.09 91.86 18.91
C LYS A 3 -48.18 92.53 19.75
N LEU A 4 -49.28 93.01 19.15
CA LEU A 4 -50.36 93.67 19.91
C LEU A 4 -51.29 92.67 20.62
N TYR A 5 -51.48 91.48 20.06
CA TYR A 5 -52.42 90.48 20.60
C TYR A 5 -51.92 89.81 21.88
N LEU A 6 -50.59 89.71 22.05
CA LEU A 6 -49.96 89.15 23.26
C LEU A 6 -49.91 90.16 24.42
N VAL A 7 -49.83 91.47 24.14
CA VAL A 7 -49.76 92.50 25.19
C VAL A 7 -51.15 92.76 25.77
N GLU A 8 -52.19 92.80 24.94
CA GLU A 8 -53.58 93.04 25.38
C GLU A 8 -54.21 91.85 26.12
N SER A 9 -53.71 90.63 25.88
CA SER A 9 -54.11 89.42 26.63
C SER A 9 -53.38 89.26 27.97
N LEU A 10 -52.19 89.85 28.13
CA LEU A 10 -51.47 89.90 29.41
C LEU A 10 -52.06 90.94 30.37
N GLU A 11 -52.56 92.06 29.88
CA GLU A 11 -53.12 93.14 30.70
C GLU A 11 -54.48 92.73 31.33
N LYS A 12 -55.32 91.98 30.61
CA LYS A 12 -56.59 91.42 31.13
C LYS A 12 -56.43 90.24 32.08
N LEU A 13 -55.25 89.64 32.14
CA LEU A 13 -54.94 88.60 33.12
C LEU A 13 -54.66 89.23 34.50
N GLN A 14 -54.18 90.47 34.57
CA GLN A 14 -53.74 91.11 35.81
C GLN A 14 -54.88 91.47 36.80
N GLU A 15 -56.14 91.48 36.35
CA GLU A 15 -57.32 91.79 37.19
C GLU A 15 -57.88 90.60 37.99
N ASN A 16 -57.41 89.35 37.74
CA ASN A 16 -57.88 88.20 38.49
C ASN A 16 -56.77 87.18 38.80
N PRO A 17 -56.09 87.30 39.96
CA PRO A 17 -54.86 86.56 40.24
C PRO A 17 -55.03 85.04 40.23
N LYS A 18 -56.25 84.51 40.44
CA LYS A 18 -56.51 83.06 40.36
C LYS A 18 -56.44 82.49 38.94
N LYS A 19 -56.93 83.21 37.92
CA LYS A 19 -56.97 82.70 36.52
C LYS A 19 -55.61 82.72 35.82
N VAL A 20 -54.74 83.68 36.15
CA VAL A 20 -53.38 83.76 35.58
C VAL A 20 -52.48 82.66 36.08
N VAL A 21 -52.60 82.34 37.38
CA VAL A 21 -51.84 81.27 38.00
C VAL A 21 -52.23 79.92 37.39
N ASP A 22 -53.52 79.70 37.14
CA ASP A 22 -54.03 78.47 36.51
C ASP A 22 -53.53 78.32 35.07
N LEU A 23 -53.59 79.38 34.25
CA LEU A 23 -53.15 79.34 32.84
C LEU A 23 -51.63 79.15 32.70
N LYS A 24 -50.83 79.83 33.54
CA LYS A 24 -49.36 79.63 33.56
C LYS A 24 -49.00 78.22 34.00
N THR A 25 -49.72 77.65 34.95
CA THR A 25 -49.51 76.27 35.41
C THR A 25 -49.81 75.27 34.28
N ILE A 26 -50.93 75.43 33.58
CA ILE A 26 -51.28 74.59 32.43
C ILE A 26 -50.23 74.69 31.31
N LEU A 27 -49.75 75.90 30.98
CA LEU A 27 -48.73 76.09 29.94
C LEU A 27 -47.40 75.43 30.31
N VAL A 28 -46.98 75.52 31.58
CA VAL A 28 -45.77 74.84 32.09
C VAL A 28 -45.93 73.32 32.05
N VAL A 29 -47.11 72.78 32.39
CA VAL A 29 -47.40 71.34 32.33
C VAL A 29 -47.40 70.83 30.89
N VAL A 30 -48.04 71.55 29.96
CA VAL A 30 -48.07 71.15 28.54
C VAL A 30 -46.69 71.22 27.89
N SER A 31 -45.91 72.26 28.19
CA SER A 31 -44.54 72.40 27.67
C SER A 31 -43.60 71.32 28.22
N THR A 32 -43.67 71.02 29.52
CA THR A 32 -42.89 69.94 30.14
C THR A 32 -43.26 68.56 29.58
N LEU A 33 -44.55 68.26 29.42
CA LEU A 33 -45.00 67.01 28.79
C LEU A 33 -44.55 66.91 27.32
N SER A 34 -44.58 68.01 26.57
CA SER A 34 -44.14 68.04 25.17
C SER A 34 -42.63 67.78 25.04
N ILE A 35 -41.81 68.35 25.92
CA ILE A 35 -40.35 68.12 25.97
C ILE A 35 -40.06 66.66 26.31
N ILE A 36 -40.75 66.09 27.30
CA ILE A 36 -40.58 64.68 27.70
C ILE A 36 -40.99 63.75 26.55
N GLY A 37 -42.12 64.04 25.90
CA GLY A 37 -42.61 63.28 24.74
C GLY A 37 -41.65 63.29 23.56
N TYR A 38 -41.16 64.48 23.16
CA TYR A 38 -40.17 64.60 22.09
C TYR A 38 -38.86 63.89 22.42
N SER A 39 -38.38 64.01 23.67
CA SER A 39 -37.15 63.36 24.12
C SER A 39 -37.24 61.84 24.02
N LEU A 40 -38.38 61.25 24.42
CA LEU A 40 -38.65 59.81 24.29
C LEU A 40 -38.68 59.35 22.83
N VAL A 41 -39.33 60.10 21.94
CA VAL A 41 -39.39 59.77 20.50
C VAL A 41 -38.01 59.80 19.86
N VAL A 42 -37.17 60.79 20.22
CA VAL A 42 -35.78 60.88 19.72
C VAL A 42 -34.94 59.69 20.22
N ILE A 43 -35.04 59.32 21.50
CA ILE A 43 -34.33 58.15 22.06
C ILE A 43 -34.76 56.86 21.35
N LEU A 44 -36.07 56.67 21.14
CA LEU A 44 -36.60 55.51 20.43
C LEU A 44 -36.14 55.46 18.97
N PHE A 45 -36.09 56.61 18.28
CA PHE A 45 -35.61 56.69 16.90
C PHE A 45 -34.11 56.35 16.79
N ILE A 46 -33.28 56.90 17.68
CA ILE A 46 -31.84 56.60 17.73
C ILE A 46 -31.62 55.09 18.00
N LYS A 47 -32.35 54.53 18.97
CA LYS A 47 -32.27 53.09 19.28
C LYS A 47 -32.73 52.22 18.12
N ASN A 48 -33.78 52.60 17.41
CA ASN A 48 -34.29 51.88 16.23
C ASN A 48 -33.31 51.96 15.05
N SER A 49 -32.70 53.12 14.81
CA SER A 49 -31.67 53.30 13.78
C SER A 49 -30.45 52.43 14.06
N SER A 50 -29.96 52.44 15.31
CA SER A 50 -28.84 51.60 15.75
C SER A 50 -29.15 50.10 15.63
N LEU A 51 -30.36 49.66 16.01
CA LEU A 51 -30.80 48.28 15.83
C LEU A 51 -30.83 47.88 14.34
N ASN A 52 -31.31 48.76 13.46
CA ASN A 52 -31.36 48.51 12.02
C ASN A 52 -29.96 48.39 11.40
N GLU A 53 -29.01 49.21 11.83
CA GLU A 53 -27.60 49.09 11.41
C GLU A 53 -26.97 47.79 11.91
N ASN A 54 -27.21 47.41 13.17
CA ASN A 54 -26.73 46.14 13.73
C ASN A 54 -27.30 44.94 13.00
N ILE A 55 -28.60 44.98 12.62
CA ILE A 55 -29.24 43.93 11.83
C ILE A 55 -28.60 43.84 10.44
N LYS A 56 -28.35 44.97 9.77
CA LYS A 56 -27.67 44.98 8.46
C LYS A 56 -26.25 44.44 8.55
N LEU A 57 -25.48 44.85 9.56
CA LEU A 57 -24.13 44.37 9.78
C LEU A 57 -24.13 42.86 10.03
N SER A 58 -25.00 42.38 10.92
CA SER A 58 -25.15 40.96 11.26
C SER A 58 -25.57 40.13 10.04
N ASN A 59 -26.51 40.60 9.23
CA ASN A 59 -26.89 39.95 7.98
C ASN A 59 -25.72 39.89 6.98
N SER A 60 -24.94 40.97 6.86
CA SER A 60 -23.75 40.98 5.98
C SER A 60 -22.68 39.99 6.46
N GLN A 61 -22.50 39.84 7.77
CA GLN A 61 -21.57 38.89 8.37
C GLN A 61 -22.08 37.45 8.17
N LEU A 62 -23.38 37.22 8.30
CA LEU A 62 -24.00 35.92 8.06
C LEU A 62 -23.84 35.48 6.59
N GLU A 63 -24.07 36.39 5.64
CA GLU A 63 -23.89 36.08 4.22
C GLU A 63 -22.43 35.85 3.85
N LYS A 64 -21.48 36.59 4.44
CA LYS A 64 -20.05 36.31 4.32
C LYS A 64 -19.68 34.93 4.89
N ALA A 65 -20.15 34.61 6.10
CA ALA A 65 -19.88 33.33 6.74
C ALA A 65 -20.48 32.15 5.94
N LYS A 66 -21.67 32.31 5.36
CA LYS A 66 -22.25 31.30 4.46
C LYS A 66 -21.41 31.10 3.20
N ALA A 67 -20.92 32.18 2.59
CA ALA A 67 -20.08 32.12 1.40
C ALA A 67 -18.74 31.41 1.70
N GLU A 68 -18.09 31.78 2.82
CA GLU A 68 -16.86 31.13 3.30
C GLU A 68 -17.08 29.64 3.58
N ASN A 69 -18.18 29.26 4.24
CA ASN A 69 -18.49 27.86 4.50
C ASN A 69 -18.71 27.05 3.21
N SER A 70 -19.39 27.63 2.22
CA SER A 70 -19.56 26.99 0.91
C SER A 70 -18.23 26.82 0.16
N GLN A 71 -17.30 27.78 0.30
CA GLN A 71 -15.97 27.67 -0.29
C GLN A 71 -15.16 26.55 0.39
N PHE A 72 -15.18 26.47 1.72
CA PHE A 72 -14.51 25.40 2.46
C PHE A 72 -15.05 24.02 2.12
N GLU A 73 -16.37 23.87 1.96
CA GLU A 73 -16.97 22.60 1.51
C GLU A 73 -16.46 22.19 0.11
N LYS A 74 -16.36 23.13 -0.83
CA LYS A 74 -15.84 22.87 -2.17
C LYS A 74 -14.36 22.50 -2.15
N GLU A 75 -13.54 23.22 -1.40
CA GLU A 75 -12.12 22.90 -1.23
C GLU A 75 -11.95 21.53 -0.59
N LEU A 76 -12.72 21.20 0.45
CA LEU A 76 -12.66 19.89 1.10
C LEU A 76 -13.03 18.74 0.16
N ILE A 77 -14.06 18.92 -0.67
CA ILE A 77 -14.46 17.94 -1.70
C ILE A 77 -13.37 17.78 -2.76
N PHE A 78 -12.77 18.89 -3.21
CA PHE A 78 -11.69 18.88 -4.21
C PHE A 78 -10.45 18.14 -3.69
N TYR A 79 -9.97 18.47 -2.48
CA TYR A 79 -8.82 17.83 -1.87
C TYR A 79 -9.07 16.33 -1.61
N LYS A 80 -10.22 15.98 -1.00
CA LYS A 80 -10.55 14.57 -0.73
C LYS A 80 -10.62 13.72 -2.00
N ASN A 81 -11.27 14.20 -3.05
CA ASN A 81 -11.44 13.41 -4.27
C ASN A 81 -10.14 13.28 -5.08
N THR A 82 -9.31 14.32 -5.09
CA THR A 82 -8.08 14.32 -5.89
C THR A 82 -7.00 13.43 -5.28
N ASP A 83 -6.83 13.47 -3.95
CA ASP A 83 -5.81 12.66 -3.29
C ASP A 83 -6.25 11.19 -3.16
N LEU A 84 -7.52 10.90 -2.82
CA LEU A 84 -7.99 9.50 -2.81
C LEU A 84 -7.89 8.85 -4.18
N ALA A 85 -8.25 9.55 -5.27
CA ALA A 85 -8.19 8.98 -6.61
C ALA A 85 -6.75 8.61 -7.01
N LYS A 86 -5.78 9.48 -6.70
CA LYS A 86 -4.35 9.22 -6.92
C LYS A 86 -3.84 8.08 -6.05
N GLU A 87 -4.23 8.02 -4.77
CA GLU A 87 -3.87 6.91 -3.88
C GLU A 87 -4.42 5.58 -4.39
N VAL A 88 -5.67 5.54 -4.87
CA VAL A 88 -6.29 4.35 -5.46
C VAL A 88 -5.53 3.93 -6.73
N GLU A 89 -5.17 4.85 -7.61
CA GLU A 89 -4.40 4.55 -8.82
C GLU A 89 -3.01 3.98 -8.46
N ILE A 90 -2.32 4.57 -7.49
CA ILE A 90 -1.03 4.07 -7.00
C ILE A 90 -1.19 2.68 -6.39
N LEU A 91 -2.24 2.44 -5.61
CA LEU A 91 -2.53 1.13 -5.03
C LEU A 91 -2.82 0.09 -6.11
N GLN A 92 -3.58 0.44 -7.15
CA GLN A 92 -3.83 -0.45 -8.30
C GLN A 92 -2.55 -0.77 -9.06
N LEU A 93 -1.69 0.21 -9.31
CA LEU A 93 -0.39 -0.02 -9.94
C LEU A 93 0.52 -0.92 -9.10
N LYS A 94 0.56 -0.70 -7.78
CA LYS A 94 1.31 -1.56 -6.84
C LYS A 94 0.73 -2.98 -6.82
N LEU A 95 -0.59 -3.12 -6.80
CA LEU A 95 -1.28 -4.40 -6.82
C LEU A 95 -0.97 -5.17 -8.12
N ASN A 96 -1.14 -4.53 -9.27
CA ASN A 96 -0.84 -5.14 -10.58
C ASN A 96 0.63 -5.57 -10.69
N ASN A 97 1.57 -4.75 -10.19
CA ASN A 97 2.97 -5.12 -10.13
C ASN A 97 3.24 -6.29 -9.18
N ALA A 98 2.60 -6.30 -8.01
CA ALA A 98 2.71 -7.41 -7.05
C ALA A 98 2.17 -8.71 -7.64
N GLU A 99 1.03 -8.68 -8.33
CA GLU A 99 0.45 -9.85 -9.02
C GLU A 99 1.36 -10.36 -10.15
N LYS A 100 1.94 -9.46 -10.94
CA LYS A 100 2.90 -9.83 -11.99
C LYS A 100 4.14 -10.48 -11.40
N ASN A 101 4.68 -9.92 -10.32
CA ASN A 101 5.83 -10.49 -9.62
C ASN A 101 5.49 -11.86 -9.04
N LEU A 102 4.32 -12.02 -8.42
CA LEU A 102 3.87 -13.30 -7.88
C LEU A 102 3.81 -14.39 -8.96
N LYS A 103 3.18 -14.11 -10.11
CA LYS A 103 3.13 -15.04 -11.25
C LYS A 103 4.52 -15.40 -11.77
N SER A 104 5.44 -14.42 -11.83
CA SER A 104 6.83 -14.67 -12.23
C SER A 104 7.53 -15.60 -11.23
N THR A 105 7.35 -15.37 -9.94
CA THR A 105 7.93 -16.21 -8.87
C THR A 105 7.35 -17.62 -8.90
N GLU A 106 6.04 -17.79 -9.11
CA GLU A 106 5.41 -19.10 -9.28
C GLU A 106 5.99 -19.86 -10.47
N SER A 107 6.18 -19.18 -11.61
CA SER A 107 6.80 -19.79 -12.79
C SER A 107 8.24 -20.22 -12.53
N GLN A 108 9.03 -19.39 -11.82
CA GLN A 108 10.39 -19.72 -11.44
C GLN A 108 10.43 -20.91 -10.47
N LEU A 109 9.55 -20.93 -9.47
CA LEU A 109 9.45 -22.03 -8.51
C LEU A 109 9.12 -23.35 -9.20
N ASN A 110 8.15 -23.37 -10.12
CA ASN A 110 7.81 -24.56 -10.89
C ASN A 110 8.99 -25.05 -11.74
N SER A 111 9.74 -24.15 -12.36
CA SER A 111 10.96 -24.50 -13.10
C SER A 111 12.01 -25.14 -12.20
N THR A 112 12.28 -24.53 -11.04
CA THR A 112 13.26 -25.05 -10.07
C THR A 112 12.84 -26.41 -9.50
N GLN A 113 11.54 -26.62 -9.23
CA GLN A 113 11.03 -27.92 -8.78
C GLN A 113 11.23 -29.02 -9.83
N ASN A 114 10.99 -28.71 -11.11
CA ASN A 114 11.26 -29.65 -12.20
C ASN A 114 12.74 -29.96 -12.33
N GLN A 115 13.61 -28.95 -12.24
CA GLN A 115 15.06 -29.15 -12.24
C GLN A 115 15.50 -30.02 -11.06
N LEU A 116 14.98 -29.79 -9.86
CA LEU A 116 15.27 -30.60 -8.68
C LEU A 116 14.83 -32.05 -8.86
N LYS A 117 13.64 -32.30 -9.41
CA LYS A 117 13.14 -33.65 -9.69
C LYS A 117 14.02 -34.38 -10.70
N ASN A 118 14.50 -33.68 -11.73
CA ASN A 118 15.43 -34.25 -12.71
C ASN A 118 16.77 -34.59 -12.05
N LEU A 119 17.32 -33.69 -11.23
CA LEU A 119 18.55 -33.95 -10.47
C LEU A 119 18.40 -35.15 -9.53
N GLN A 120 17.29 -35.25 -8.79
CA GLN A 120 17.00 -36.40 -7.93
C GLN A 120 16.96 -37.71 -8.73
N THR A 121 16.33 -37.69 -9.90
CA THR A 121 16.28 -38.84 -10.80
C THR A 121 17.67 -39.22 -11.32
N ASN A 122 18.50 -38.24 -11.67
CA ASN A 122 19.85 -38.47 -12.15
C ASN A 122 20.77 -38.99 -11.04
N ILE A 123 20.67 -38.44 -9.82
CA ILE A 123 21.42 -38.95 -8.65
C ILE A 123 21.08 -40.41 -8.37
N ALA A 124 19.80 -40.80 -8.47
CA ALA A 124 19.39 -42.19 -8.30
C ALA A 124 20.04 -43.12 -9.34
N LYS A 125 20.29 -42.63 -10.56
CA LYS A 125 21.00 -43.37 -11.62
C LYS A 125 22.50 -43.46 -11.40
N ILE A 126 23.12 -42.58 -10.63
CA ILE A 126 24.57 -42.60 -10.37
C ILE A 126 24.96 -43.76 -9.44
N LYS A 127 24.15 -44.06 -8.43
CA LYS A 127 24.46 -45.09 -7.42
C LYS A 127 24.85 -46.45 -8.03
N PRO A 128 24.10 -47.02 -8.99
CA PRO A 128 24.50 -48.26 -9.65
C PRO A 128 25.89 -48.20 -10.32
N TYR A 129 26.27 -47.07 -10.91
CA TYR A 129 27.60 -46.90 -11.51
C TYR A 129 28.71 -46.86 -10.46
N LEU A 130 28.45 -46.24 -9.29
CA LEU A 130 29.38 -46.27 -8.16
C LEU A 130 29.57 -47.69 -7.60
N ASP A 131 28.48 -48.47 -7.47
CA ASP A 131 28.57 -49.86 -7.04
C ASP A 131 29.48 -50.71 -7.97
N VAL A 132 29.55 -50.38 -9.27
CA VAL A 132 30.49 -51.03 -10.20
C VAL A 132 31.92 -50.56 -9.96
N ILE A 133 32.15 -49.27 -9.72
CA ILE A 133 33.48 -48.76 -9.37
C ILE A 133 34.00 -49.43 -8.10
N ASP A 134 33.17 -49.50 -7.04
CA ASP A 134 33.53 -50.14 -5.78
C ASP A 134 33.88 -51.63 -5.97
N ALA A 135 33.14 -52.33 -6.84
CA ALA A 135 33.43 -53.72 -7.19
C ALA A 135 34.75 -53.86 -7.95
N ILE A 136 35.07 -52.94 -8.87
CA ILE A 136 36.35 -52.89 -9.58
C ILE A 136 37.50 -52.55 -8.62
N GLU A 137 37.30 -51.62 -7.69
CA GLU A 137 38.31 -51.29 -6.67
C GLU A 137 38.62 -52.50 -5.78
N SER A 138 37.59 -53.24 -5.38
CA SER A 138 37.73 -54.49 -4.62
C SER A 138 38.50 -55.54 -5.42
N LEU A 139 38.19 -55.69 -6.72
CA LEU A 139 38.92 -56.57 -7.64
C LEU A 139 40.41 -56.20 -7.72
N LEU A 140 40.72 -54.91 -7.85
CA LEU A 140 42.10 -54.41 -7.94
C LEU A 140 42.87 -54.58 -6.63
N SER A 141 42.19 -54.41 -5.48
CA SER A 141 42.81 -54.47 -4.16
C SER A 141 43.05 -55.91 -3.68
N GLU A 142 42.11 -56.82 -3.98
CA GLU A 142 42.13 -58.19 -3.47
C GLU A 142 42.63 -59.23 -4.49
N GLY A 143 42.85 -58.81 -5.74
CA GLY A 143 43.28 -59.64 -6.85
C GLY A 143 42.13 -60.21 -7.69
N PRO A 144 42.44 -60.78 -8.87
CA PRO A 144 41.46 -61.23 -9.83
C PRO A 144 41.02 -62.65 -9.47
N LYS A 145 40.26 -62.76 -8.38
CA LYS A 145 39.65 -64.02 -7.95
C LYS A 145 38.29 -64.17 -8.61
N GLU A 146 37.85 -65.41 -8.81
CA GLU A 146 36.59 -65.72 -9.49
C GLU A 146 35.39 -65.02 -8.83
N ASN A 147 35.35 -64.97 -7.50
CA ASN A 147 34.32 -64.25 -6.74
C ASN A 147 34.33 -62.73 -7.01
N ASN A 148 35.51 -62.11 -7.11
CA ASN A 148 35.65 -60.68 -7.35
C ASN A 148 35.25 -60.32 -8.79
N VAL A 149 35.68 -61.13 -9.76
CA VAL A 149 35.27 -60.98 -11.17
C VAL A 149 33.77 -61.19 -11.32
N SER A 150 33.21 -62.22 -10.68
CA SER A 150 31.77 -62.48 -10.69
C SER A 150 30.97 -61.34 -10.04
N ASN A 151 31.50 -60.70 -9.00
CA ASN A 151 30.87 -59.54 -8.37
C ASN A 151 30.78 -58.37 -9.36
N VAL A 152 31.89 -58.03 -10.04
CA VAL A 152 31.87 -56.97 -11.07
C VAL A 152 30.91 -57.33 -12.21
N ASN A 153 30.94 -58.56 -12.72
CA ASN A 153 30.01 -59.05 -13.75
C ASN A 153 28.54 -58.82 -13.35
N SER A 154 28.18 -59.17 -12.10
CA SER A 154 26.82 -59.00 -11.60
C SER A 154 26.42 -57.53 -11.53
N LYS A 155 27.32 -56.65 -11.06
CA LYS A 155 27.05 -55.22 -10.95
C LYS A 155 26.94 -54.56 -12.32
N VAL A 156 27.84 -54.90 -13.25
CA VAL A 156 27.80 -54.42 -14.65
C VAL A 156 26.52 -54.87 -15.36
N SER A 157 26.13 -56.14 -15.21
CA SER A 157 24.89 -56.65 -15.82
C SER A 157 23.65 -55.95 -15.28
N THR A 158 23.65 -55.58 -13.99
CA THR A 158 22.53 -54.86 -13.35
C THR A 158 22.40 -53.43 -13.87
N LEU A 159 23.47 -52.81 -14.38
CA LEU A 159 23.40 -51.46 -14.98
C LEU A 159 22.49 -51.42 -16.21
N GLY A 160 22.48 -52.48 -17.01
CA GLY A 160 21.80 -52.49 -18.32
C GLY A 160 22.39 -51.50 -19.34
N ASP A 161 23.58 -50.95 -19.09
CA ASP A 161 24.31 -50.05 -19.99
C ASP A 161 25.17 -50.87 -20.94
N SER A 162 24.83 -50.87 -22.23
CA SER A 162 25.51 -51.67 -23.25
C SER A 162 26.96 -51.25 -23.46
N GLU A 163 27.28 -49.95 -23.41
CA GLU A 163 28.65 -49.48 -23.63
C GLU A 163 29.56 -49.89 -22.47
N VAL A 164 29.06 -49.77 -21.23
CA VAL A 164 29.81 -50.23 -20.05
C VAL A 164 29.94 -51.76 -20.07
N SER A 165 28.88 -52.47 -20.47
CA SER A 165 28.92 -53.93 -20.60
C SER A 165 29.95 -54.39 -21.62
N ASP A 166 30.00 -53.75 -22.79
CA ASP A 166 30.95 -54.06 -23.86
C ASP A 166 32.39 -53.75 -23.46
N GLN A 167 32.61 -52.62 -22.80
CA GLN A 167 33.95 -52.25 -22.31
C GLN A 167 34.42 -53.17 -21.19
N TRP A 168 33.52 -53.53 -20.27
CA TRP A 168 33.81 -54.52 -19.24
C TRP A 168 34.07 -55.90 -19.83
N ALA A 169 33.36 -56.32 -20.88
CA ALA A 169 33.63 -57.60 -21.54
C ALA A 169 35.06 -57.68 -22.10
N ARG A 170 35.57 -56.58 -22.67
CA ARG A 170 36.98 -56.47 -23.11
C ARG A 170 37.95 -56.57 -21.93
N ALA A 171 37.67 -55.86 -20.84
CA ALA A 171 38.49 -55.91 -19.64
C ALA A 171 38.50 -57.30 -19.00
N ASN A 172 37.33 -57.93 -18.87
CA ASN A 172 37.15 -59.26 -18.31
C ASN A 172 37.89 -60.33 -19.13
N ALA A 173 37.87 -60.23 -20.47
CA ALA A 173 38.64 -61.13 -21.34
C ALA A 173 40.16 -61.02 -21.16
N SER A 174 40.65 -59.91 -20.58
CA SER A 174 42.07 -59.70 -20.29
C SER A 174 42.51 -60.19 -18.91
N ILE A 175 41.56 -60.65 -18.09
CA ILE A 175 41.85 -61.15 -16.73
C ILE A 175 42.30 -62.61 -16.82
N ASP A 176 43.50 -62.88 -16.29
CA ASP A 176 44.06 -64.21 -16.16
C ASP A 176 44.07 -64.60 -14.67
N LEU A 177 43.14 -65.45 -14.28
CA LEU A 177 42.99 -65.91 -12.89
C LEU A 177 44.18 -66.76 -12.44
N GLU A 178 44.78 -67.55 -13.36
CA GLU A 178 45.90 -68.44 -13.04
C GLU A 178 47.19 -67.66 -12.81
N LYS A 179 47.42 -66.63 -13.62
CA LYS A 179 48.58 -65.73 -13.48
C LYS A 179 48.34 -64.57 -12.54
N SER A 180 47.14 -64.45 -11.98
CA SER A 180 46.70 -63.32 -11.17
C SER A 180 47.03 -61.97 -11.83
N SER A 181 46.73 -61.85 -13.12
CA SER A 181 47.07 -60.66 -13.93
C SER A 181 45.88 -60.13 -14.71
N TRP A 182 45.96 -58.87 -15.13
CA TRP A 182 44.94 -58.20 -15.93
C TRP A 182 45.55 -57.11 -16.80
N SER A 183 44.84 -56.68 -17.84
CA SER A 183 45.21 -55.48 -18.59
C SER A 183 44.80 -54.22 -17.83
N GLY A 184 45.79 -53.51 -17.26
CA GLY A 184 45.54 -52.24 -16.58
C GLY A 184 44.89 -51.18 -17.49
N SER A 185 45.17 -51.21 -18.80
CA SER A 185 44.58 -50.27 -19.75
C SER A 185 43.09 -50.51 -19.97
N GLU A 186 42.64 -51.78 -20.05
CA GLU A 186 41.22 -52.11 -20.25
C GLU A 186 40.38 -51.84 -19.00
N ILE A 187 40.94 -52.14 -17.82
CA ILE A 187 40.30 -51.80 -16.54
C ILE A 187 40.19 -50.28 -16.40
N SER A 188 41.27 -49.53 -16.69
CA SER A 188 41.27 -48.07 -16.65
C SER A 188 40.28 -47.45 -17.66
N ALA A 189 40.18 -48.00 -18.87
CA ALA A 189 39.20 -47.57 -19.86
C ALA A 189 37.76 -47.80 -19.39
N THR A 190 37.49 -48.92 -18.71
CA THR A 190 36.17 -49.20 -18.11
C THR A 190 35.82 -48.17 -17.03
N VAL A 191 36.73 -47.91 -16.10
CA VAL A 191 36.52 -46.91 -15.02
C VAL A 191 36.35 -45.51 -15.61
N SER A 192 37.11 -45.16 -16.65
CA SER A 192 37.01 -43.85 -17.32
C SER A 192 35.66 -43.67 -18.00
N LEU A 193 35.15 -44.71 -18.68
CA LEU A 193 33.82 -44.70 -19.30
C LEU A 193 32.73 -44.53 -18.24
N ILE A 194 32.77 -45.31 -17.16
CA ILE A 194 31.81 -45.22 -16.06
C ILE A 194 31.83 -43.81 -15.44
N THR A 195 33.02 -43.25 -15.22
CA THR A 195 33.18 -41.88 -14.70
C THR A 195 32.57 -40.85 -15.65
N SER A 196 32.76 -41.01 -16.97
CA SER A 196 32.14 -40.15 -17.97
C SER A 196 30.61 -40.25 -17.95
N LYS A 197 30.04 -41.46 -17.80
CA LYS A 197 28.58 -41.65 -17.64
C LYS A 197 28.07 -40.94 -16.40
N ILE A 198 28.75 -41.06 -15.26
CA ILE A 198 28.40 -40.34 -14.03
C ILE A 198 28.43 -38.83 -14.25
N LEU A 199 29.49 -38.29 -14.86
CA LEU A 199 29.61 -36.85 -15.14
C LEU A 199 28.47 -36.35 -16.02
N SER A 200 28.05 -37.13 -17.04
CA SER A 200 26.93 -36.78 -17.92
C SER A 200 25.56 -36.75 -17.22
N LEU A 201 25.44 -37.34 -16.03
CA LEU A 201 24.21 -37.29 -15.23
C LEU A 201 24.17 -36.06 -14.31
N ILE A 202 25.33 -35.43 -14.06
CA ILE A 202 25.48 -34.29 -13.15
C ILE A 202 25.44 -32.96 -13.90
N ILE A 203 26.04 -32.91 -15.10
CA ILE A 203 26.21 -31.72 -15.94
C ILE A 203 25.11 -31.68 -17.00
#